data_AF-A0A920NCJ0-F1
#
_entry.id   AF-A0A920NCJ0-F1
#
_cell.length_a   1.000
_cell.length_b   1.000
_cell.length_c   1.000
_cell.angle_alpha   90.00
_cell.angle_beta   90.00
_cell.angle_gamma   90.00
#
_symmetry.space_group_name_H-M   'P 1'
#
loop_
_entity.id
_entity.type
_entity.pdbx_description
1 polymer ?
#
loop_
_entity_poly.entity_id
_entity_poly.type
_entity_poly.pdbx_seq_one_letter_code
_entity_poly.pdbx_strand_id
1 'polypeptide(L)'
;MTTVKLATSMDGCIATRSGDSKWITGPAARARAHLMRAEHDAIMIGAGTARQDNPHLTCRLPGMRDRSPVRVVLDTHLSLPLDTPLVATAAEVPTWMVTAIETKASRSSPLRPKGSLIEG
;
A
#
# COMPACT_ATOMS: atom_id res chain seq x y z
N MET A 1 -3.23 14.23 10.79
CA MET A 1 -3.64 13.19 11.76
C MET A 1 -3.24 11.84 11.20
N THR A 2 -2.82 10.90 12.05
CA THR A 2 -2.43 9.55 11.61
C THR A 2 -3.29 8.51 12.31
N THR A 3 -3.77 7.53 11.55
CA THR A 3 -4.54 6.39 12.06
C THR A 3 -3.82 5.09 11.75
N VAL A 4 -3.70 4.21 12.75
CA VAL A 4 -3.23 2.84 12.55
C VAL A 4 -4.42 1.90 12.61
N LYS A 5 -4.59 1.07 11.58
CA LYS A 5 -5.63 0.04 11.52
C LYS A 5 -5.00 -1.34 11.53
N LEU A 6 -5.49 -2.21 12.43
CA LEU A 6 -5.07 -3.60 12.55
C LEU A 6 -6.26 -4.55 12.31
N ALA A 7 -5.97 -5.75 11.81
CA ALA A 7 -6.91 -6.87 11.81
C ALA A 7 -6.15 -8.08 12.35
N THR A 8 -6.69 -8.69 13.40
CA THR A 8 -6.05 -9.81 14.09
C THR A 8 -7.06 -10.92 14.31
N SER A 9 -6.58 -12.16 14.40
CA SER A 9 -7.31 -13.26 14.99
C SER A 9 -7.53 -13.01 16.50
N MET A 10 -8.30 -13.88 17.14
CA MET A 10 -8.65 -13.75 18.56
C MET A 10 -7.43 -13.82 19.49
N ASP A 11 -6.40 -14.56 19.09
CA ASP A 11 -5.10 -14.68 19.75
C ASP A 11 -4.10 -13.57 19.34
N GLY A 12 -4.55 -12.56 18.57
CA GLY A 12 -3.75 -11.38 18.24
C GLY A 12 -2.84 -11.52 17.01
N CYS A 13 -2.89 -12.64 16.29
CA CYS A 13 -2.06 -12.85 15.10
C CYS A 13 -2.60 -12.09 13.88
N ILE A 14 -1.70 -11.55 13.05
CA ILE A 14 -2.04 -10.83 11.79
C ILE A 14 -1.96 -11.71 10.54
N ALA A 15 -1.46 -12.95 10.69
CA ALA A 15 -1.37 -13.98 9.67
C ALA A 15 -1.18 -15.35 10.35
N THR A 16 -1.43 -16.44 9.63
CA THR A 16 -1.05 -17.79 10.08
C THR A 16 0.48 -17.95 10.08
N ARG A 17 0.98 -19.07 10.64
CA ARG A 17 2.40 -19.44 10.57
C ARG A 17 2.91 -19.62 9.13
N SER A 18 2.02 -19.99 8.19
CA SER A 18 2.32 -20.08 6.75
C SER A 18 2.27 -18.73 6.03
N GLY A 19 1.85 -17.65 6.70
CA GLY A 19 1.75 -16.30 6.12
C GLY A 19 0.37 -15.97 5.55
N ASP A 20 -0.64 -16.83 5.72
CA ASP A 20 -1.99 -16.57 5.23
C ASP A 20 -2.69 -15.52 6.11
N SER A 21 -3.02 -14.37 5.52
CA SER A 21 -3.60 -13.21 6.20
C SER A 21 -5.01 -12.85 5.70
N LYS A 22 -5.51 -13.55 4.67
CA LYS A 22 -6.78 -13.28 4.00
C LYS A 22 -7.78 -14.43 4.25
N TRP A 23 -8.97 -14.22 4.81
CA TRP A 23 -9.53 -13.01 5.43
C TRP A 23 -9.72 -13.23 6.92
N ILE A 24 -9.00 -12.46 7.75
CA ILE A 24 -9.16 -12.49 9.21
C ILE A 24 -10.47 -11.81 9.66
N THR A 25 -10.88 -10.72 9.00
CA THR A 25 -12.11 -9.98 9.36
C THR A 25 -13.19 -10.06 8.29
N GLY A 26 -14.45 -9.95 8.71
CA GLY A 26 -15.63 -10.05 7.86
C GLY A 26 -15.91 -8.82 6.97
N PRO A 27 -16.94 -8.88 6.11
CA PRO A 27 -17.27 -7.86 5.12
C PRO A 27 -17.49 -6.45 5.70
N ALA A 28 -18.19 -6.33 6.84
CA ALA A 28 -18.46 -5.03 7.48
C ALA A 28 -17.16 -4.32 7.91
N ALA A 29 -16.22 -5.07 8.52
CA ALA A 29 -14.91 -4.54 8.89
C ALA A 29 -14.09 -4.10 7.66
N ARG A 30 -14.19 -4.85 6.55
CA ARG A 30 -13.53 -4.47 5.28
C ARG A 30 -14.17 -3.22 4.65
N ALA A 31 -15.49 -3.07 4.73
CA ALA A 31 -16.17 -1.85 4.29
C ALA A 31 -15.72 -0.64 5.11
N ARG A 32 -15.62 -0.76 6.44
CA ARG A 32 -15.07 0.30 7.30
C ARG A 32 -13.63 0.66 6.93
N ALA A 33 -12.78 -0.33 6.64
CA ALA A 33 -11.42 -0.08 6.18
C ALA A 33 -11.37 0.67 4.83
N HIS A 34 -12.32 0.40 3.93
CA HIS A 34 -12.45 1.19 2.70
C HIS A 34 -12.94 2.61 2.96
N LEU A 35 -13.87 2.81 3.90
CA LEU A 35 -14.28 4.15 4.30
C LEU A 35 -13.11 4.94 4.89
N MET A 36 -12.29 4.32 5.74
CA MET A 36 -11.07 4.95 6.27
C MET A 36 -10.13 5.40 5.14
N ARG A 37 -10.01 4.63 4.05
CA ARG A 37 -9.23 5.07 2.87
C ARG A 37 -9.80 6.33 2.24
N ALA A 38 -11.12 6.46 2.15
CA ALA A 38 -11.78 7.64 1.58
C ALA A 38 -11.69 8.90 2.48
N GLU A 39 -11.47 8.69 3.78
CA GLU A 39 -11.36 9.74 4.80
C GLU A 39 -9.92 10.26 5.00
N HIS A 40 -8.91 9.59 4.44
CA HIS A 40 -7.50 9.97 4.58
C HIS A 40 -6.92 10.43 3.24
N ASP A 41 -5.96 11.35 3.30
CA ASP A 41 -5.25 11.82 2.12
C ASP A 41 -4.21 10.81 1.62
N ALA A 42 -3.68 9.97 2.52
CA ALA A 42 -2.67 8.98 2.22
C ALA A 42 -2.88 7.66 2.98
N ILE A 43 -2.44 6.56 2.37
CA ILE A 43 -2.34 5.23 2.98
C ILE A 43 -0.91 4.71 2.84
N MET A 44 -0.36 4.17 3.93
CA MET A 44 1.03 3.73 3.98
C MET A 44 1.15 2.24 4.31
N ILE A 45 2.06 1.55 3.61
CA ILE A 45 2.50 0.18 3.95
C ILE A 45 4.02 0.04 3.75
N GLY A 46 4.61 -0.98 4.37
CA GLY A 46 5.99 -1.38 4.09
C GLY A 46 6.09 -2.30 2.86
N ALA A 47 7.27 -2.37 2.25
CA ALA A 47 7.53 -3.19 1.07
C ALA A 47 7.29 -4.71 1.30
N GLY A 48 7.46 -5.19 2.53
CA GLY A 48 7.15 -6.58 2.89
C GLY A 48 5.67 -6.91 2.68
N THR A 49 4.77 -6.07 3.21
CA THR A 49 3.32 -6.17 2.99
C THR A 49 2.97 -6.01 1.51
N ALA A 50 3.59 -5.05 0.82
CA ALA A 50 3.34 -4.82 -0.59
C ALA A 50 3.64 -6.07 -1.44
N ARG A 51 4.76 -6.76 -1.17
CA ARG A 51 5.14 -7.99 -1.87
C ARG A 51 4.25 -9.18 -1.53
N GLN A 52 3.94 -9.37 -0.25
CA GLN A 52 3.17 -10.54 0.20
C GLN A 52 1.68 -10.44 -0.16
N ASP A 53 1.08 -9.27 0.06
CA ASP A 53 -0.37 -9.10 -0.14
C ASP A 53 -0.76 -8.64 -1.54
N ASN A 54 0.21 -8.11 -2.30
CA ASN A 54 0.04 -7.53 -3.63
C ASN A 54 -1.20 -6.60 -3.76
N PRO A 55 -1.35 -5.56 -2.90
CA PRO A 55 -2.60 -4.81 -2.80
C PRO A 55 -2.70 -3.66 -3.82
N HIS A 56 -3.93 -3.27 -4.16
CA HIS A 56 -4.17 -2.04 -4.95
C HIS A 56 -4.20 -0.75 -4.09
N LEU A 57 -4.52 -0.88 -2.80
CA LEU A 57 -4.69 0.21 -1.82
C LEU A 57 -5.71 1.31 -2.19
N THR A 58 -6.67 1.03 -3.08
CA THR A 58 -7.75 1.96 -3.45
C THR A 58 -8.98 1.88 -2.53
N CYS A 59 -9.81 2.92 -2.56
CA CYS A 59 -11.18 2.85 -2.04
C CYS A 59 -12.07 2.11 -3.06
N ARG A 60 -12.87 1.15 -2.59
CA ARG A 60 -13.75 0.32 -3.44
C ARG A 60 -15.23 0.42 -3.05
N LEU A 61 -15.58 1.39 -2.22
CA LEU A 61 -16.98 1.67 -1.93
C LEU A 61 -17.67 2.29 -3.16
N PRO A 62 -18.95 1.96 -3.43
CA PRO A 62 -19.70 2.56 -4.52
C PRO A 62 -19.67 4.10 -4.45
N GLY A 63 -19.41 4.76 -5.58
CA GLY A 63 -19.35 6.23 -5.67
C GLY A 63 -18.16 6.91 -4.97
N MET A 64 -17.23 6.15 -4.38
CA MET A 64 -16.09 6.70 -3.63
C MET A 64 -14.72 6.31 -4.19
N ARG A 65 -14.65 5.80 -5.43
CA ARG A 65 -13.37 5.38 -6.04
C ARG A 65 -12.40 6.55 -6.19
N ASP A 66 -12.91 7.72 -6.57
CA ASP A 66 -12.13 8.96 -6.76
C ASP A 66 -11.64 9.55 -5.44
N ARG A 67 -12.12 9.01 -4.31
CA ARG A 67 -11.63 9.31 -2.96
C ARG A 67 -10.49 8.37 -2.55
N SER A 68 -9.87 7.66 -3.49
CA SER A 68 -8.71 6.82 -3.17
C SER A 68 -7.54 7.70 -2.69
N PRO A 69 -6.89 7.32 -1.57
CA PRO A 69 -5.79 8.09 -1.02
C PRO A 69 -4.53 7.96 -1.87
N VAL A 70 -3.59 8.88 -1.70
CA VAL A 70 -2.20 8.70 -2.16
C VAL A 70 -1.64 7.42 -1.53
N ARG A 71 -1.02 6.57 -2.34
CA ARG A 71 -0.43 5.29 -1.91
C ARG A 71 1.03 5.52 -1.56
N VAL A 72 1.43 5.31 -0.31
CA VAL A 72 2.80 5.49 0.15
C VAL A 72 3.40 4.13 0.47
N VAL A 73 4.55 3.83 -0.13
CA VAL A 73 5.26 2.57 0.11
C VAL A 73 6.66 2.85 0.64
N LEU A 74 6.95 2.31 1.82
CA LEU A 74 8.28 2.36 2.41
C LEU A 74 9.09 1.16 1.90
N ASP A 75 10.01 1.41 0.98
CA ASP A 75 10.87 0.41 0.35
C ASP A 75 12.31 0.90 0.31
N THR A 76 13.06 0.59 1.37
CA THR A 76 14.45 1.02 1.58
C THR A 76 15.38 0.73 0.40
N HIS A 77 15.09 -0.28 -0.42
CA HIS A 77 15.99 -0.78 -1.48
C HIS A 77 15.40 -0.72 -2.89
N LEU A 78 14.23 -0.11 -3.07
CA LEU A 78 13.45 -0.16 -4.32
C LEU A 78 13.37 -1.59 -4.87
N SER A 79 12.89 -2.50 -4.02
CA SER A 79 12.86 -3.95 -4.22
C SER A 79 11.52 -4.47 -4.75
N LEU A 80 10.49 -3.62 -4.81
CA LEU A 80 9.19 -3.98 -5.37
C LEU A 80 9.26 -4.28 -6.88
N PRO A 81 8.71 -5.43 -7.33
CA PRO A 81 8.56 -5.71 -8.75
C PRO A 81 7.70 -4.65 -9.47
N LEU A 82 8.10 -4.32 -10.71
CA LEU A 82 7.45 -3.26 -11.50
C LEU A 82 6.04 -3.62 -11.98
N ASP A 83 5.70 -4.90 -11.96
CA ASP A 83 4.39 -5.47 -12.33
C ASP A 83 3.42 -5.55 -11.15
N THR A 84 3.84 -5.19 -9.93
CA THR A 84 2.91 -5.08 -8.80
C THR A 84 1.83 -4.03 -9.09
N PRO A 85 0.57 -4.20 -8.63
CA PRO A 85 -0.49 -3.23 -8.87
C PRO A 85 -0.16 -1.81 -8.39
N LEU A 86 0.65 -1.69 -7.34
CA LEU A 86 1.11 -0.39 -6.84
C LEU A 86 1.97 0.34 -7.86
N VAL A 87 2.92 -0.35 -8.49
CA VAL A 87 3.82 0.25 -9.49
C VAL A 87 3.16 0.35 -10.86
N ALA A 88 2.46 -0.71 -11.29
CA ALA A 88 1.84 -0.81 -12.60
C ALA A 88 0.78 0.28 -12.82
N THR A 89 -0.01 0.63 -11.79
CA THR A 89 -1.07 1.65 -11.89
C THR A 89 -0.66 3.00 -11.29
N ALA A 90 0.64 3.25 -11.08
CA ALA A 90 1.12 4.47 -10.41
C ALA A 90 0.81 5.76 -11.21
N ALA A 91 0.62 5.64 -12.52
CA ALA A 91 0.16 6.73 -13.38
C ALA A 91 -1.34 7.06 -13.24
N GLU A 92 -2.14 6.12 -12.72
CA GLU A 92 -3.59 6.28 -12.53
C GLU A 92 -3.95 6.68 -11.09
N VAL A 93 -3.26 6.10 -10.12
CA VAL A 93 -3.46 6.37 -8.69
C VAL A 93 -2.15 6.86 -8.09
N PRO A 94 -2.09 8.10 -7.57
CA PRO A 94 -0.86 8.69 -7.04
C PRO A 94 -0.13 7.75 -6.08
N THR A 95 1.14 7.50 -6.37
CA THR A 95 1.95 6.54 -5.60
C THR A 95 3.31 7.11 -5.33
N TRP A 96 3.66 7.17 -4.04
CA TRP A 96 4.94 7.63 -3.55
C TRP A 96 5.72 6.44 -3.05
N MET A 97 6.95 6.30 -3.53
CA MET A 97 7.88 5.33 -3.00
C MET A 97 8.96 6.07 -2.23
N VAL A 98 9.08 5.70 -0.96
CA VAL A 98 10.04 6.26 -0.02
C VAL A 98 11.16 5.24 0.13
N THR A 99 12.38 5.66 -0.17
CA THR A 99 13.57 4.81 -0.18
C THR A 99 14.73 5.51 0.52
N ALA A 100 15.77 4.79 0.89
CA ALA A 100 16.97 5.39 1.46
C ALA A 100 17.78 6.15 0.38
N ILE A 101 18.44 7.24 0.77
CA ILE A 101 19.25 8.12 -0.11
C ILE A 101 20.29 7.35 -0.95
N GLU A 102 20.88 6.28 -0.41
CA GLU A 102 21.96 5.53 -1.09
C GLU A 102 21.49 4.53 -2.15
N THR A 103 20.20 4.52 -2.50
CA THR A 103 19.68 3.55 -3.46
C THR A 103 20.15 3.88 -4.88
N LYS A 104 21.02 3.02 -5.45
CA LYS A 104 21.63 3.12 -6.80
C LYS A 104 20.69 3.74 -7.85
N ALA A 105 21.16 4.80 -8.52
CA ALA A 105 20.44 5.53 -9.57
C ALA A 105 19.86 4.66 -10.71
N SER A 106 20.39 3.46 -10.96
CA SER A 106 19.85 2.54 -11.98
C SER A 106 18.48 1.97 -11.63
N ARG A 107 18.12 1.86 -10.33
CA ARG A 107 16.85 1.30 -9.89
C ARG A 107 15.71 2.33 -9.79
N SER A 108 16.03 3.61 -9.63
CA SER A 108 15.03 4.68 -9.57
C SER A 108 14.55 5.14 -10.95
N SER A 109 15.35 4.94 -12.00
CA SER A 109 15.02 5.35 -13.38
C SER A 109 13.64 4.89 -13.89
N PRO A 110 13.21 3.63 -13.77
CA PRO A 110 11.89 3.19 -14.24
C PRO A 110 10.72 3.71 -13.40
N LEU A 111 10.98 4.23 -12.20
CA LEU A 111 9.98 4.70 -11.25
C LEU A 111 9.76 6.21 -11.33
N ARG A 112 10.78 6.97 -11.74
CA ARG A 112 10.72 8.43 -11.94
C ARG A 112 9.61 8.91 -12.89
N PRO A 113 9.24 8.22 -13.99
CA PRO A 113 8.15 8.65 -14.85
C PRO A 113 6.77 8.08 -14.47
N LYS A 114 6.66 7.21 -13.45
CA LYS A 114 5.39 6.53 -13.10
C LYS A 114 4.85 6.86 -11.71
N GLY A 115 5.66 7.42 -10.82
CA GLY A 115 5.23 7.94 -9.51
C GLY A 115 6.27 8.93 -8.98
N SER A 116 5.85 9.90 -8.17
CA SER A 116 6.78 10.84 -7.55
C SER A 116 7.62 10.10 -6.50
N LEU A 117 8.89 9.85 -6.82
CA LEU A 117 9.88 9.34 -5.89
C LEU A 117 10.20 10.41 -4.86
N ILE A 118 10.17 10.04 -3.58
CA ILE A 118 10.60 10.90 -2.48
C ILE A 118 11.83 10.24 -1.86
N GLU A 119 12.97 10.87 -2.07
CA GLU A 119 14.24 10.52 -1.42
C GLU A 119 14.24 11.22 -0.05
N GLY A 120 14.58 10.48 1.02
CA GLY A 120 14.60 10.99 2.39
C GLY A 120 15.79 10.46 3.16
#